data_AF-A0A8H3D6B7-F1
#
_entry.id   AF-A0A8H3D6B7-F1
#
_cell.length_a   1.000
_cell.length_b   1.000
_cell.length_c   1.000
_cell.angle_alpha   90.00
_cell.angle_beta   90.00
_cell.angle_gamma   90.00
#
_symmetry.space_group_name_H-M   'P 1'
#
loop_
_entity.id
_entity.type
_entity.pdbx_description
1 polymer ?
#
loop_
_entity_poly.entity_id
_entity_poly.type
_entity_poly.pdbx_seq_one_letter_code
_entity_poly.pdbx_strand_id
1 'polypeptide(L)'
;MSAPFANLYYKRAVGTARACYICNKPTTTVLSTQPVVDFIYTCDTHLSDPGFATLQAPVASPTPSASAEEIAKIKAEWEAKQNASAEEIAKIKAEWEAKQKRKQEAEKEKKDDEEKKDDEKRDGEKDKTVSPKPTSPAPVASGSATPKHDKYVLHRQLYTMRLTDHRRRRQQKEVDVLAPKLSGPGLSVPKQVG
;
A
#
# COMPACT_ATOMS: atom_id res chain seq x y z
N MET A 1 -4.27 6.02 3.92
CA MET A 1 -3.93 6.86 2.74
C MET A 1 -3.62 5.96 1.57
N SER A 2 -4.32 6.10 0.44
CA SER A 2 -4.08 5.26 -0.74
C SER A 2 -2.78 5.64 -1.45
N ALA A 3 -2.06 4.65 -1.99
CA ALA A 3 -0.85 4.90 -2.77
C ALA A 3 -1.23 5.53 -4.14
N PRO A 4 -0.50 6.54 -4.63
CA PRO A 4 -0.81 7.24 -5.88
C PRO A 4 -0.64 6.37 -7.13
N PHE A 5 0.17 5.32 -7.07
CA PHE A 5 0.34 4.29 -8.10
C PHE A 5 0.67 2.95 -7.42
N ALA A 6 0.75 1.86 -8.17
CA ALA A 6 1.13 0.54 -7.65
C ALA A 6 2.63 0.28 -7.82
N ASN A 7 3.21 -0.58 -6.97
CA ASN A 7 4.62 -0.99 -7.05
C ASN A 7 4.84 -2.07 -8.14
N LEU A 8 4.45 -1.77 -9.37
CA LEU A 8 4.58 -2.65 -10.53
C LEU A 8 5.21 -1.88 -11.67
N TYR A 9 6.44 -2.25 -12.00
CA TYR A 9 7.25 -1.59 -13.01
C TYR A 9 7.52 -2.52 -14.18
N TYR A 10 7.47 -1.96 -15.38
CA TYR A 10 7.74 -2.67 -16.63
C TYR A 10 9.08 -2.22 -17.19
N LYS A 11 9.94 -3.17 -17.55
CA LYS A 11 11.22 -2.90 -18.22
C LYS A 11 10.98 -2.47 -19.65
N ARG A 12 11.50 -1.29 -20.00
CA ARG A 12 11.55 -0.73 -21.34
C ARG A 12 12.98 -0.32 -21.66
N ALA A 13 13.32 -0.35 -22.95
CA ALA A 13 14.57 0.22 -23.45
C ALA A 13 14.28 1.60 -24.09
N VAL A 14 15.18 2.55 -23.89
CA VAL A 14 15.10 3.92 -24.42
C VAL A 14 16.32 4.19 -25.29
N GLY A 15 16.13 4.92 -26.40
CA GLY A 15 17.21 5.20 -27.35
C GLY A 15 18.29 6.16 -26.83
N THR A 16 17.96 7.02 -25.86
CA THR A 16 18.91 7.97 -25.25
C THR A 16 19.37 7.50 -23.88
N ALA A 17 20.69 7.40 -23.68
CA ALA A 17 21.24 7.06 -22.37
C ALA A 17 21.00 8.20 -21.34
N ARG A 18 20.55 7.84 -20.14
CA ARG A 18 20.38 8.75 -19.00
C ARG A 18 21.05 8.18 -17.76
N ALA A 19 21.32 9.01 -16.77
CA ALA A 19 21.98 8.58 -15.55
C ALA A 19 21.11 7.60 -14.76
N CYS A 20 21.69 6.48 -14.34
CA CYS A 20 21.08 5.51 -13.44
C CYS A 20 20.75 6.17 -12.10
N TYR A 21 19.58 5.87 -11.54
CA TYR A 21 19.12 6.43 -10.28
C TYR A 21 20.02 6.13 -9.06
N ILE A 22 20.83 5.06 -9.12
CA ILE A 22 21.62 4.58 -7.98
C ILE A 22 23.09 5.00 -8.12
N CYS A 23 23.70 4.73 -9.28
CA CYS A 23 25.12 4.98 -9.51
C CYS A 23 25.42 6.11 -10.50
N ASN A 24 24.39 6.76 -11.07
CA ASN A 24 24.50 7.81 -12.07
C ASN A 24 25.28 7.45 -13.36
N LYS A 25 25.64 6.18 -13.55
CA LYS A 25 26.23 5.68 -14.80
C LYS A 25 25.19 5.80 -15.94
N PRO A 26 25.61 6.07 -17.19
CA PRO A 26 24.68 6.17 -18.32
C PRO A 26 24.03 4.82 -18.62
N THR A 27 22.71 4.78 -18.75
CA THR A 27 21.92 3.57 -19.03
C THR A 27 20.78 3.85 -19.99
N THR A 28 20.39 2.83 -20.75
CA THR A 28 19.27 2.86 -21.70
C THR A 28 18.05 2.08 -21.17
N THR A 29 18.16 1.43 -20.02
CA THR A 29 17.10 0.65 -19.38
C THR A 29 16.26 1.52 -18.43
N VAL A 30 14.94 1.44 -18.60
CA VAL A 30 13.95 2.19 -17.81
C VAL A 30 12.89 1.26 -17.25
N LEU A 31 12.62 1.42 -15.96
CA LEU A 31 11.47 0.85 -15.28
C LEU A 31 10.36 1.88 -15.23
N SER A 32 9.16 1.57 -15.73
CA SER A 32 8.01 2.48 -15.74
C SER A 32 6.73 1.83 -15.22
N THR A 33 5.89 2.58 -14.52
CA THR A 33 4.55 2.12 -14.12
C THR A 33 3.55 2.22 -15.28
N GLN A 34 2.40 1.53 -15.16
CA GLN A 34 1.30 1.61 -16.12
C GLN A 34 0.01 1.91 -15.34
N PRO A 35 -0.64 3.09 -15.51
CA PRO A 35 -0.26 4.22 -16.37
C PRO A 35 1.11 4.83 -16.01
N VAL A 36 1.77 5.51 -16.97
CA VAL A 36 3.13 6.07 -16.81
C VAL A 36 3.11 7.30 -15.90
N VAL A 37 2.95 7.04 -14.60
CA VAL A 37 2.99 8.07 -13.54
C VAL A 37 4.42 8.24 -13.05
N ASP A 38 5.16 7.14 -12.98
CA ASP A 38 6.51 7.12 -12.46
C ASP A 38 7.46 6.29 -13.33
N PHE A 39 8.69 6.76 -13.49
CA PHE A 39 9.74 6.09 -14.26
C PHE A 39 11.11 6.26 -13.62
N ILE A 40 11.94 5.23 -13.72
CA ILE A 40 13.26 5.15 -13.10
C ILE A 40 14.25 4.60 -14.12
N TYR A 41 15.36 5.33 -14.31
CA TYR A 41 16.50 4.83 -15.07
C TYR A 41 17.35 3.93 -14.17
N THR A 42 17.63 2.73 -14.62
CA THR A 42 18.40 1.72 -13.86
C THR A 42 19.43 1.11 -14.80
N CYS A 43 20.57 0.61 -14.31
CA CYS A 43 21.45 -0.26 -15.09
C CYS A 43 21.17 -1.72 -14.75
N ASP A 44 21.54 -2.63 -15.65
CA ASP A 44 21.35 -4.06 -15.42
C ASP A 44 22.09 -4.56 -14.16
N THR A 45 23.23 -3.95 -13.78
CA THR A 45 23.96 -4.33 -12.55
C THR A 45 23.18 -4.07 -11.26
N HIS A 46 22.32 -3.04 -11.24
CA HIS A 46 21.43 -2.78 -10.10
C HIS A 46 20.08 -3.48 -10.28
N LEU A 47 19.69 -3.81 -11.51
CA LEU A 47 18.47 -4.58 -11.75
C LEU A 47 18.61 -6.04 -11.33
N SER A 48 19.84 -6.57 -11.31
CA SER A 48 20.17 -7.88 -10.75
C SER A 48 20.25 -7.92 -9.22
N ASP A 49 20.23 -6.76 -8.55
CA ASP A 49 20.31 -6.69 -7.08
C ASP A 49 18.92 -6.92 -6.46
N PRO A 50 18.72 -7.98 -5.64
CA PRO A 50 17.46 -8.24 -4.96
C PRO A 50 17.06 -7.12 -3.98
N GLY A 51 18.03 -6.34 -3.48
CA GLY A 51 17.78 -5.17 -2.64
C GLY A 51 17.18 -3.99 -3.40
N PHE A 52 17.29 -3.98 -4.74
CA PHE A 52 16.76 -2.93 -5.58
C PHE A 52 15.39 -3.29 -6.16
N ALA A 53 15.32 -4.38 -6.94
CA ALA A 53 14.10 -4.82 -7.60
C ALA A 53 14.06 -6.33 -7.72
N THR A 54 12.88 -6.91 -7.52
CA THR A 54 12.65 -8.34 -7.75
C THR A 54 11.90 -8.53 -9.06
N LEU A 55 12.39 -9.45 -9.89
CA LEU A 55 11.68 -9.84 -11.11
C LEU A 55 10.40 -10.57 -10.69
N GLN A 56 9.26 -10.00 -11.03
CA GLN A 56 7.98 -10.67 -10.88
C GLN A 56 7.82 -11.61 -12.06
N ALA A 57 8.12 -12.89 -11.83
CA ALA A 57 7.86 -13.93 -12.82
C ALA A 57 6.42 -13.76 -13.35
N PRO A 58 6.22 -13.81 -14.68
CA PRO A 58 4.87 -13.79 -15.20
C PRO A 58 4.11 -14.94 -14.56
N VAL A 59 2.94 -14.65 -13.98
CA VAL A 59 1.95 -15.66 -13.62
C VAL A 59 1.42 -16.25 -14.93
N ALA A 60 2.28 -16.93 -15.68
CA ALA A 60 1.87 -18.15 -16.34
C ALA A 60 1.56 -19.11 -15.20
N SER A 61 0.38 -19.71 -15.25
CA SER A 61 0.02 -20.96 -14.58
C SER A 61 1.23 -21.71 -14.02
N PRO A 62 1.21 -22.14 -12.74
CA PRO A 62 2.35 -22.80 -12.13
C PRO A 62 2.77 -23.98 -13.01
N THR A 63 3.93 -23.89 -13.63
CA THR A 63 4.68 -25.05 -14.08
C THR A 63 5.55 -25.45 -12.89
N PRO A 64 5.12 -26.42 -12.06
CA PRO A 64 5.96 -26.95 -11.00
C PRO A 64 7.05 -27.79 -11.64
N SER A 65 8.24 -27.22 -11.80
CA SER A 65 9.48 -28.02 -11.76
C SER A 65 10.00 -28.06 -10.31
N ALA A 66 9.08 -28.31 -9.38
CA ALA A 66 9.38 -28.78 -8.05
C ALA A 66 8.59 -30.10 -7.93
N SER A 67 9.33 -31.19 -7.74
CA SER A 67 8.83 -32.55 -7.55
C SER A 67 7.54 -32.55 -6.72
N ALA A 68 6.49 -33.17 -7.25
CA ALA A 68 5.15 -33.23 -6.65
C ALA A 68 5.13 -33.70 -5.18
N GLU A 69 6.18 -34.40 -4.75
CA GLU A 69 6.36 -34.90 -3.39
C GLU A 69 6.69 -33.81 -2.36
N GLU A 70 7.41 -32.75 -2.73
CA GLU A 70 7.75 -31.67 -1.79
C GLU A 70 6.57 -30.72 -1.57
N ILE A 71 5.78 -30.48 -2.62
CA ILE A 71 4.56 -29.67 -2.54
C ILE A 71 3.49 -30.38 -1.69
N ALA A 72 3.41 -31.71 -1.75
CA ALA A 72 2.51 -32.49 -0.91
C ALA A 72 2.93 -32.44 0.58
N LYS A 73 4.23 -32.53 0.87
CA LYS A 73 4.75 -32.40 2.25
C LYS A 73 4.51 -31.00 2.82
N ILE A 74 4.79 -29.95 2.05
CA ILE A 74 4.58 -28.56 2.49
C ILE A 74 3.08 -28.26 2.73
N LYS A 75 2.19 -28.79 1.88
CA LYS A 75 0.74 -28.66 2.09
C LYS A 75 0.26 -29.44 3.31
N ALA A 76 0.75 -30.68 3.51
CA ALA A 76 0.42 -31.48 4.67
C ALA A 76 0.93 -30.85 5.98
N GLU A 77 2.14 -30.29 5.98
CA GLU A 77 2.70 -29.58 7.15
C GLU A 77 1.94 -28.26 7.43
N TRP A 78 1.49 -27.57 6.39
CA TRP A 78 0.70 -26.35 6.54
C TRP A 78 -0.72 -26.64 7.05
N GLU A 79 -1.38 -27.67 6.53
CA GLU A 79 -2.69 -28.12 7.02
C GLU A 79 -2.61 -28.69 8.44
N ALA A 80 -1.55 -29.43 8.78
CA ALA A 80 -1.32 -29.91 10.14
C ALA A 80 -1.09 -28.75 11.13
N LYS A 81 -0.34 -27.71 10.74
CA LYS A 81 -0.18 -26.49 11.56
C LYS A 81 -1.48 -25.70 11.72
N GLN A 82 -2.27 -25.58 10.65
CA GLN A 82 -3.57 -24.91 10.70
C GLN A 82 -4.57 -25.67 11.58
N ASN A 83 -4.63 -26.99 11.48
CA ASN A 83 -5.51 -27.82 12.30
C ASN A 83 -5.07 -27.84 13.77
N ALA A 84 -3.76 -27.88 14.06
CA ALA A 84 -3.25 -27.76 15.43
C ALA A 84 -3.58 -26.40 16.06
N SER A 85 -3.43 -25.30 15.30
CA SER A 85 -3.85 -23.97 15.76
C SER A 85 -5.37 -23.87 15.93
N ALA A 86 -6.18 -24.49 15.06
CA ALA A 86 -7.64 -24.49 15.19
C ALA A 86 -8.13 -25.27 16.42
N GLU A 87 -7.51 -26.41 16.74
CA GLU A 87 -7.83 -27.19 17.94
C GLU A 87 -7.43 -26.48 19.24
N GLU A 88 -6.27 -25.81 19.27
CA GLU A 88 -5.87 -24.97 20.41
C GLU A 88 -6.80 -23.76 20.58
N ILE A 89 -7.17 -23.10 19.48
CA ILE A 89 -8.13 -21.98 19.51
C ILE A 89 -9.51 -22.46 20.00
N ALA A 90 -9.96 -23.64 19.60
CA ALA A 90 -11.23 -24.21 20.07
C ALA A 90 -11.22 -24.55 21.57
N LYS A 91 -10.12 -25.10 22.08
CA LYS A 91 -9.94 -25.38 23.53
C LYS A 91 -9.88 -24.09 24.34
N ILE A 92 -9.10 -23.11 23.91
CA ILE A 92 -9.00 -21.80 24.57
C ILE A 92 -10.36 -21.09 24.57
N LYS A 93 -11.12 -21.17 23.47
CA LYS A 93 -12.45 -20.58 23.38
C LYS A 93 -13.47 -21.29 24.29
N ALA A 94 -13.44 -22.62 24.36
CA ALA A 94 -14.29 -23.39 25.26
C ALA A 94 -13.97 -23.11 26.74
N GLU A 95 -12.69 -23.03 27.11
CA GLU A 95 -12.28 -22.66 28.47
C GLU A 95 -12.66 -21.22 28.81
N TRP A 96 -12.55 -20.29 27.86
CA TRP A 96 -12.93 -18.90 28.05
C TRP A 96 -14.44 -18.74 28.20
N GLU A 97 -15.26 -19.44 27.40
CA GLU A 97 -16.72 -19.43 27.52
C GLU A 97 -17.21 -20.09 28.81
N ALA A 98 -16.58 -21.20 29.24
CA ALA A 98 -16.89 -21.83 30.53
C ALA A 98 -16.52 -20.92 31.72
N LYS A 99 -15.39 -20.22 31.62
CA LYS A 99 -14.95 -19.26 32.64
C LYS A 99 -15.82 -17.99 32.65
N GLN A 100 -16.33 -17.56 31.51
CA GLN A 100 -17.31 -16.47 31.40
C GLN A 100 -18.66 -16.86 32.00
N LYS A 101 -19.19 -18.06 31.70
CA LYS A 101 -20.44 -18.53 32.31
C LYS A 101 -20.33 -18.65 33.83
N ARG A 102 -19.24 -19.23 34.36
CA ARG A 102 -18.99 -19.28 35.81
C ARG A 102 -18.87 -17.90 36.46
N LYS A 103 -18.32 -16.91 35.75
CA LYS A 103 -18.27 -15.52 36.23
C LYS A 103 -19.64 -14.84 36.20
N GLN A 104 -20.44 -15.06 35.16
CA GLN A 104 -21.79 -14.50 35.05
C GLN A 104 -22.78 -15.13 36.05
N GLU A 105 -22.63 -16.42 36.36
CA GLU A 105 -23.41 -17.08 37.41
C GLU A 105 -23.01 -16.56 38.80
N ALA A 106 -21.71 -16.38 39.07
CA ALA A 106 -21.23 -15.78 40.32
C ALA A 106 -21.54 -14.28 40.47
N GLU A 107 -21.76 -13.55 39.36
CA GLU A 107 -22.18 -12.15 39.37
C GLU A 107 -23.70 -11.99 39.52
N LYS A 108 -24.49 -12.93 39.01
CA LYS A 108 -25.95 -12.99 39.25
C LYS A 108 -26.29 -13.37 40.69
N GLU A 109 -25.50 -14.22 41.34
CA GLU A 109 -25.73 -14.63 42.74
C GLU A 109 -25.27 -13.56 43.76
N LYS A 110 -24.52 -12.54 43.33
CA LYS A 110 -24.11 -11.38 44.15
C LYS A 110 -24.91 -10.10 43.88
N LYS A 111 -25.98 -10.16 43.07
CA LYS A 111 -26.78 -9.01 42.65
C LYS A 111 -28.28 -9.21 42.95
N ASP A 112 -28.58 -9.88 44.07
CA ASP A 112 -29.92 -9.98 44.67
C ASP A 112 -29.92 -9.51 46.15
N ASP A 113 -28.92 -8.70 46.52
CA ASP A 113 -28.83 -8.02 47.83
C ASP A 113 -28.08 -6.69 47.70
N GLU A 114 -28.62 -5.74 46.90
CA GLU A 114 -28.51 -4.30 47.18
C GLU A 114 -29.40 -3.49 46.22
N GLU A 115 -30.37 -2.80 46.83
CA GLU A 115 -31.41 -1.97 46.24
C GLU A 115 -30.89 -0.59 45.79
N LYS A 116 -31.61 0.04 44.84
CA LYS A 116 -31.77 1.50 44.62
C LYS A 116 -30.53 2.34 44.22
N LYS A 117 -30.62 3.01 43.06
CA LYS A 117 -30.89 4.47 42.91
C LYS A 117 -30.38 5.03 41.55
N ASP A 118 -31.18 5.94 40.99
CA ASP A 118 -30.87 7.07 40.08
C ASP A 118 -30.26 6.84 38.68
N ASP A 119 -31.14 7.04 37.70
CA ASP A 119 -31.26 8.21 36.81
C ASP A 119 -30.08 8.78 35.97
N GLU A 120 -30.49 9.09 34.74
CA GLU A 120 -30.05 10.15 33.82
C GLU A 120 -28.90 9.95 32.80
N LYS A 121 -29.35 9.95 31.53
CA LYS A 121 -28.88 10.75 30.38
C LYS A 121 -27.71 10.26 29.51
N ARG A 122 -28.04 9.92 28.25
CA ARG A 122 -27.79 10.71 27.01
C ARG A 122 -27.85 9.81 25.77
N ASP A 123 -28.81 10.06 24.89
CA ASP A 123 -28.81 9.55 23.52
C ASP A 123 -28.46 10.72 22.57
N GLY A 124 -27.53 10.43 21.65
CA GLY A 124 -27.04 11.36 20.65
C GLY A 124 -27.44 10.94 19.25
N GLU A 125 -27.70 11.97 18.44
CA GLU A 125 -27.33 12.10 17.02
C GLU A 125 -27.98 11.16 15.96
N LYS A 126 -28.59 11.79 14.95
CA LYS A 126 -28.68 11.30 13.55
C LYS A 126 -28.96 12.49 12.63
N ASP A 127 -27.97 12.93 11.87
CA ASP A 127 -27.68 12.61 10.45
C ASP A 127 -28.86 12.83 9.50
N LYS A 128 -28.64 13.69 8.48
CA LYS A 128 -28.94 13.37 7.07
C LYS A 128 -28.38 14.42 6.09
N THR A 129 -27.32 13.98 5.39
CA THR A 129 -27.22 13.84 3.92
C THR A 129 -27.67 14.99 3.01
N VAL A 130 -26.85 15.32 1.99
CA VAL A 130 -27.15 15.19 0.54
C VAL A 130 -25.99 15.81 -0.29
N SER A 131 -25.45 15.02 -1.23
CA SER A 131 -24.63 15.49 -2.39
C SER A 131 -25.55 15.74 -3.60
N PRO A 132 -25.08 16.37 -4.70
CA PRO A 132 -24.50 15.57 -5.79
C PRO A 132 -23.37 16.22 -6.63
N LYS A 133 -22.71 15.34 -7.41
CA LYS A 133 -21.74 15.46 -8.54
C LYS A 133 -22.32 16.24 -9.76
N PRO A 134 -21.69 16.40 -10.97
CA PRO A 134 -20.45 15.81 -11.55
C PRO A 134 -19.54 16.80 -12.33
N THR A 135 -18.36 16.41 -12.88
CA THR A 135 -18.17 16.11 -14.33
C THR A 135 -16.71 15.70 -14.62
N SER A 136 -16.54 14.75 -15.53
CA SER A 136 -15.31 14.09 -15.99
C SER A 136 -14.93 14.55 -17.41
N PRO A 137 -13.67 14.36 -17.85
CA PRO A 137 -13.47 13.79 -19.18
C PRO A 137 -12.44 12.63 -19.22
N ALA A 138 -12.62 11.79 -20.23
CA ALA A 138 -12.14 10.42 -20.41
C ALA A 138 -10.63 10.24 -20.70
N PRO A 139 -10.06 9.04 -20.45
CA PRO A 139 -8.76 8.65 -20.98
C PRO A 139 -8.91 8.03 -22.38
N VAL A 140 -8.14 8.57 -23.33
CA VAL A 140 -7.96 7.99 -24.67
C VAL A 140 -7.26 6.63 -24.57
N ALA A 141 -7.86 5.64 -25.22
CA ALA A 141 -7.27 4.34 -25.44
C ALA A 141 -6.10 4.46 -26.44
N SER A 142 -4.96 3.86 -26.12
CA SER A 142 -3.95 3.49 -27.10
C SER A 142 -3.67 2.00 -26.91
N GLY A 143 -4.26 1.21 -27.81
CA GLY A 143 -3.87 -0.18 -28.00
C GLY A 143 -2.53 -0.25 -28.72
N SER A 144 -1.67 -1.16 -28.29
CA SER A 144 -0.68 -1.80 -29.15
C SER A 144 -0.23 -3.09 -28.46
N ALA A 145 -0.15 -4.16 -29.26
CA ALA A 145 0.15 -5.53 -28.85
C ALA A 145 1.25 -5.58 -27.79
N THR A 146 0.97 -6.15 -26.62
CA THR A 146 1.92 -6.15 -25.51
C THR A 146 3.13 -7.04 -25.87
N PRO A 147 4.32 -6.49 -26.16
CA PRO A 147 5.52 -7.25 -25.84
C PRO A 147 5.43 -7.56 -24.35
N LYS A 148 5.69 -8.82 -23.99
CA LYS A 148 5.75 -9.29 -22.60
C LYS A 148 6.93 -8.59 -21.94
N HIS A 149 6.76 -7.34 -21.53
CA HIS A 149 7.78 -6.60 -20.82
C HIS A 149 7.99 -7.27 -19.46
N ASP A 150 9.26 -7.49 -19.10
CA ASP A 150 9.62 -8.00 -17.79
C ASP A 150 9.06 -7.09 -16.70
N LYS A 151 8.40 -7.71 -15.72
CA LYS A 151 7.76 -7.03 -14.60
C LYS A 151 8.69 -7.05 -13.41
N TYR A 152 8.85 -5.91 -12.77
CA TYR A 152 9.68 -5.73 -11.60
C TYR A 152 8.87 -5.10 -10.47
N VAL A 153 9.11 -5.56 -9.25
CA VAL A 153 8.61 -4.96 -8.02
C VAL A 153 9.82 -4.31 -7.34
N LEU A 154 9.75 -3.01 -7.06
CA LEU A 154 10.83 -2.34 -6.33
C LEU A 154 10.83 -2.78 -4.87
N HIS A 155 12.00 -2.77 -4.25
CA HIS A 155 12.09 -2.99 -2.81
C HIS A 155 11.29 -1.93 -2.04
N ARG A 156 10.75 -2.31 -0.87
CA ARG A 156 9.82 -1.50 -0.07
C ARG A 156 10.35 -0.08 0.20
N GLN A 157 11.61 0.04 0.60
CA GLN A 157 12.22 1.34 0.93
C GLN A 157 12.33 2.26 -0.29
N LEU A 158 12.73 1.70 -1.44
CA LEU A 158 12.82 2.44 -2.69
C LEU A 158 11.43 2.89 -3.13
N TYR A 159 10.45 2.01 -3.05
CA TYR A 159 9.08 2.34 -3.39
C TYR A 159 8.51 3.46 -2.51
N THR A 160 8.74 3.42 -1.19
CA THR A 160 8.33 4.50 -0.28
C THR A 160 8.95 5.84 -0.66
N MET A 161 10.25 5.87 -0.98
CA MET A 161 10.95 7.07 -1.43
C MET A 161 10.38 7.61 -2.76
N ARG A 162 9.99 6.73 -3.69
CA ARG A 162 9.31 7.15 -4.93
C ARG A 162 7.95 7.79 -4.64
N LEU A 163 7.20 7.26 -3.68
CA LEU A 163 5.92 7.86 -3.26
C LEU A 163 6.12 9.24 -2.64
N THR A 164 7.15 9.43 -1.82
CA THR A 164 7.47 10.73 -1.22
C THR A 164 7.92 11.73 -2.27
N ASP A 165 8.77 11.33 -3.21
CA ASP A 165 9.22 12.18 -4.32
C ASP A 165 8.05 12.60 -5.22
N HIS A 166 7.15 11.67 -5.53
CA HIS A 166 5.95 11.97 -6.30
C HIS A 166 5.07 13.00 -5.58
N ARG A 167 4.85 12.83 -4.27
CA ARG A 167 4.08 13.79 -3.46
C ARG A 167 4.77 15.16 -3.42
N ARG A 168 6.08 15.19 -3.21
CA ARG A 168 6.88 16.41 -3.18
C ARG A 168 6.80 17.17 -4.51
N ARG A 169 6.96 16.47 -5.64
CA ARG A 169 6.84 17.07 -6.98
C ARG A 169 5.45 17.65 -7.24
N ARG A 170 4.39 17.00 -6.75
CA ARG A 170 3.02 17.53 -6.87
C ARG A 170 2.85 18.81 -6.05
N GLN A 171 3.30 18.80 -4.80
CA GLN A 171 3.24 19.98 -3.93
C GLN A 171 4.05 21.14 -4.51
N GLN A 172 5.25 20.87 -5.05
CA GLN A 172 6.07 21.88 -5.72
C GLN A 172 5.33 22.49 -6.92
N LYS A 173 4.71 21.67 -7.78
CA LYS A 173 3.90 22.18 -8.90
C LYS A 173 2.72 23.03 -8.43
N GLU A 174 2.04 22.65 -7.35
CA GLU A 174 0.95 23.43 -6.77
C GLU A 174 1.47 24.79 -6.25
N VAL A 175 2.62 24.80 -5.56
CA VAL A 175 3.30 26.02 -5.12
C VAL A 175 3.74 26.88 -6.31
N ASP A 176 4.34 26.29 -7.35
CA ASP A 176 4.80 27.03 -8.54
C ASP A 176 3.65 27.69 -9.29
N VAL A 177 2.46 27.09 -9.29
CA VAL A 177 1.24 27.68 -9.87
C VAL A 177 0.65 28.80 -8.99
N LEU A 178 0.78 28.69 -7.67
CA LEU A 178 0.28 29.69 -6.73
C LEU A 178 1.25 30.86 -6.50
N ALA A 179 2.56 30.63 -6.60
CA ALA A 179 3.59 31.61 -6.29
C ALA A 179 3.46 32.91 -7.10
N PRO A 180 3.20 32.90 -8.43
CA PRO A 180 2.96 34.12 -9.21
C PRO A 180 1.73 34.91 -8.76
N LYS A 181 0.70 34.24 -8.19
CA LYS A 181 -0.53 34.89 -7.68
C LYS A 181 -0.32 35.55 -6.32
N LEU A 182 0.62 35.02 -5.53
CA LEU A 182 0.98 35.54 -4.22
C LEU A 182 2.13 36.57 -4.28
N SER A 183 2.94 36.55 -5.33
CA SER A 183 4.06 37.48 -5.57
C SER A 183 3.63 38.85 -6.15
N GLY A 184 2.36 39.23 -6.01
CA GLY A 184 1.83 40.51 -6.52
C GLY A 184 2.54 41.74 -5.93
N PRO A 185 2.54 42.88 -6.64
CA PRO A 185 3.21 44.11 -6.23
C PRO A 185 2.52 44.69 -4.99
N GLY A 186 3.01 44.32 -3.81
CA GLY A 186 2.44 44.74 -2.53
C GLY A 186 3.00 44.00 -1.32
N LEU A 187 3.59 42.83 -1.53
CA LEU A 187 4.31 42.08 -0.48
C LEU A 187 5.80 42.42 -0.50
N SER A 188 6.14 43.70 -0.29
CA SER A 188 7.50 44.08 0.09
C SER A 188 7.72 43.59 1.52
N VAL A 189 8.48 42.49 1.68
CA VAL A 189 9.01 42.11 2.99
C VAL A 189 9.88 43.29 3.46
N PRO A 190 9.52 44.01 4.55
CA PRO A 190 10.36 45.09 5.03
C PRO A 190 11.70 44.48 5.42
N LYS A 191 12.74 44.90 4.71
CA LYS A 191 14.12 44.55 5.03
C LYS A 191 14.38 45.10 6.43
N GLN A 192 14.34 44.24 7.45
CA GLN A 192 14.75 44.63 8.80
C GLN A 192 16.22 45.04 8.71
N VAL A 193 16.43 46.35 8.75
CA VAL A 193 17.72 46.96 9.02
C VAL A 193 17.96 46.78 10.50
N GLY A 194 19.12 46.23 10.85
CA GLY A 194 19.56 45.96 12.22
C GLY A 194 19.86 47.22 13.02
#